data_AF-A0AAE3C8R5-F1
#
_entry.id   AF-A0AAE3C8R5-F1
#
_cell.length_a   1.000
_cell.length_b   1.000
_cell.length_c   1.000
_cell.angle_alpha   90.00
_cell.angle_beta   90.00
_cell.angle_gamma   90.00
#
_symmetry.space_group_name_H-M   'P 1'
#
loop_
_entity.id
_entity.type
_entity.pdbx_description
1 polymer ?
#
loop_
_entity_poly.entity_id
_entity_poly.type
_entity_poly.pdbx_seq_one_letter_code
_entity_poly.pdbx_strand_id
1 'polypeptide(L)'
;MVAFSITSLEEEVWKTCEPRASPPEERLRVIGKFAKLGIPTGVVMMPILPFISDSTESIEKLVSRAKMEGASFILAGGLTLRDRQKKYYHQKLQEKTSRTNPKISLDMQ
;
A
#
# COMPACT_ATOMS: atom_id res chain seq x y z
N MET A 1 -2.96 -7.85 19.43
CA MET A 1 -2.95 -6.73 18.45
C MET A 1 -3.52 -7.22 17.13
N VAL A 2 -4.09 -6.33 16.33
CA VAL A 2 -4.58 -6.64 14.97
C VAL A 2 -3.95 -5.65 14.00
N ALA A 3 -3.62 -6.06 12.78
CA ALA A 3 -3.12 -5.12 11.79
C ALA A 3 -3.66 -5.46 10.41
N PHE A 4 -3.82 -4.44 9.58
CA PHE A 4 -4.28 -4.59 8.21
C PHE A 4 -3.21 -4.09 7.25
N SER A 5 -2.88 -4.90 6.24
CA SER A 5 -2.02 -4.45 5.15
C SER A 5 -2.76 -3.39 4.35
N ILE A 6 -2.14 -2.22 4.17
CA ILE A 6 -2.62 -1.14 3.30
C ILE A 6 -1.38 -0.53 2.65
N THR A 7 -1.22 -0.74 1.34
CA THR A 7 -0.07 -0.22 0.58
C THR A 7 -0.29 1.21 0.10
N SER A 8 -1.52 1.56 -0.28
CA SER A 8 -1.89 2.90 -0.74
C SER A 8 -3.39 3.14 -0.54
N LEU A 9 -3.78 4.41 -0.44
CA LEU A 9 -5.18 4.85 -0.49
C LEU A 9 -5.65 5.19 -1.91
N GLU A 10 -4.74 5.17 -2.89
CA GLU A 10 -5.07 5.39 -4.28
C GLU A 10 -5.78 4.16 -4.87
N GLU A 11 -7.02 4.33 -5.32
CA GLU A 11 -7.87 3.25 -5.83
C GLU A 11 -7.21 2.50 -7.00
N GLU A 12 -6.52 3.24 -7.88
CA GLU A 12 -5.82 2.66 -9.02
C GLU A 12 -4.65 1.76 -8.60
N VAL A 13 -3.93 2.12 -7.54
CA VAL A 13 -2.86 1.28 -6.97
C VAL A 13 -3.48 0.01 -6.40
N TRP A 14 -4.57 0.11 -5.64
CA TRP A 14 -5.28 -1.06 -5.10
C TRP A 14 -5.80 -2.00 -6.20
N LYS A 15 -6.51 -1.47 -7.21
CA LYS A 15 -6.99 -2.25 -8.38
C LYS A 15 -5.85 -2.93 -9.13
N THR A 16 -4.69 -2.28 -9.17
CA THR A 16 -3.51 -2.77 -9.88
C THR A 16 -2.79 -3.88 -9.10
N CYS A 17 -2.60 -3.71 -7.80
CA CYS A 17 -1.75 -4.55 -6.97
C CYS A 17 -2.52 -5.69 -6.29
N GLU A 18 -3.75 -5.44 -5.85
CA GLU A 18 -4.52 -6.37 -5.02
C GLU A 18 -6.05 -6.26 -5.26
N PRO A 19 -6.53 -6.37 -6.52
CA PRO A 19 -7.93 -6.14 -6.89
C PRO A 19 -8.96 -7.07 -6.23
N ARG A 20 -8.50 -8.17 -5.64
CA ARG A 20 -9.35 -9.16 -4.95
C ARG A 20 -9.39 -8.97 -3.44
N ALA A 21 -8.53 -8.10 -2.89
CA ALA A 21 -8.56 -7.74 -1.48
C ALA A 21 -9.62 -6.66 -1.24
N SER A 22 -10.19 -6.59 -0.04
CA SER A 22 -11.14 -5.51 0.33
C SER A 22 -10.53 -4.13 0.07
N PRO A 23 -11.30 -3.12 -0.36
CA PRO A 23 -10.78 -1.77 -0.56
C PRO A 23 -10.02 -1.19 0.65
N PRO A 24 -9.00 -0.33 0.46
CA PRO A 24 -8.23 0.27 1.55
C PRO A 24 -9.08 0.97 2.61
N GLU A 25 -10.12 1.71 2.19
CA GLU A 25 -11.04 2.40 3.09
C GLU A 25 -11.88 1.43 3.95
N GLU A 26 -12.19 0.23 3.47
CA GLU A 26 -12.86 -0.78 4.29
C GLU A 26 -11.95 -1.29 5.40
N ARG A 27 -10.67 -1.54 5.07
CA ARG A 27 -9.67 -1.99 6.05
C ARG A 27 -9.45 -0.92 7.13
N LEU A 28 -9.40 0.36 6.74
CA LEU A 28 -9.35 1.50 7.67
C LEU A 28 -10.57 1.58 8.59
N ARG A 29 -11.79 1.39 8.06
CA ARG A 29 -13.00 1.35 8.89
C ARG A 29 -12.95 0.21 9.92
N VAL A 30 -12.37 -0.93 9.56
CA VAL A 30 -12.20 -2.06 10.48
C VAL A 30 -11.19 -1.72 11.58
N ILE A 31 -10.10 -1.01 11.26
CA ILE A 31 -9.19 -0.44 12.26
C ILE A 31 -9.96 0.41 13.26
N GLY A 32 -10.82 1.33 12.79
CA GLY A 32 -11.67 2.15 13.67
C GLY A 32 -12.58 1.35 14.60
N LYS A 33 -13.11 0.20 14.13
CA LYS A 33 -13.90 -0.70 14.98
C LYS A 33 -13.05 -1.35 16.08
N PHE A 34 -11.86 -1.84 15.77
CA PHE A 34 -10.95 -2.41 16.77
C PHE A 34 -10.45 -1.35 17.77
N ALA A 35 -10.12 -0.16 17.29
CA ALA A 35 -9.68 0.95 18.14
C ALA A 35 -10.75 1.35 19.18
N LYS A 36 -12.02 1.43 18.77
CA LYS A 36 -13.16 1.71 19.67
C LYS A 36 -13.36 0.64 20.75
N LEU A 37 -12.95 -0.60 20.48
CA LEU A 37 -12.98 -1.70 21.45
C LEU A 37 -11.74 -1.71 22.37
N GLY A 38 -10.83 -0.75 22.24
CA GLY A 38 -9.59 -0.69 23.01
C GLY A 38 -8.54 -1.72 22.58
N ILE A 39 -8.72 -2.38 21.43
CA ILE A 39 -7.78 -3.39 20.92
C ILE A 39 -6.66 -2.66 20.16
N PRO A 40 -5.37 -2.84 20.54
CA PRO A 40 -4.26 -2.26 19.79
C PRO A 40 -4.29 -2.71 18.33
N THR A 41 -4.40 -1.73 17.43
CA THR A 41 -4.57 -1.95 16.01
C THR A 41 -3.70 -1.03 15.18
N GLY A 42 -3.28 -1.45 13.98
CA GLY A 42 -2.37 -0.67 13.15
C GLY A 42 -2.44 -0.99 11.66
N VAL A 43 -1.62 -0.27 10.91
CA VAL A 43 -1.47 -0.47 9.46
C VAL A 43 -0.12 -1.09 9.16
N VAL A 44 -0.10 -2.04 8.22
CA VAL A 44 1.11 -2.60 7.65
C VAL A 44 1.31 -2.06 6.24
N MET A 45 2.32 -1.21 6.07
CA MET A 45 2.77 -0.67 4.79
C MET A 45 3.92 -1.54 4.27
N MET A 46 3.63 -2.80 3.96
CA MET A 46 4.62 -3.75 3.46
C MET A 46 4.05 -4.58 2.29
N PRO A 47 4.58 -4.42 1.07
CA PRO A 47 5.68 -3.51 0.71
C PRO A 47 5.20 -2.06 0.53
N ILE A 48 6.07 -1.09 0.82
CA ILE A 48 6.08 0.19 0.12
C ILE A 48 6.64 -0.05 -1.29
N LEU A 49 5.85 0.26 -2.31
CA LEU A 49 6.18 0.00 -3.71
C LEU A 49 6.93 1.19 -4.32
N PRO A 50 8.16 1.00 -4.79
CA PRO A 50 8.92 2.07 -5.44
C PRO A 50 8.19 2.65 -6.64
N PHE A 51 8.18 3.98 -6.74
CA PHE A 51 7.52 4.79 -7.78
C PHE A 51 5.99 4.65 -7.85
N ILE A 52 5.36 3.89 -6.96
CA ILE A 52 3.92 3.60 -6.99
C ILE A 52 3.25 4.08 -5.70
N SER A 53 3.83 3.79 -4.55
CA SER A 53 3.26 4.10 -3.23
C SER A 53 4.30 4.68 -2.25
N ASP A 54 5.44 5.14 -2.75
CA ASP A 54 6.59 5.60 -1.98
C ASP A 54 6.72 7.12 -1.91
N SER A 55 5.80 7.88 -2.52
CA SER A 55 5.80 9.33 -2.38
C SER A 55 5.48 9.73 -0.94
N THR A 56 6.15 10.77 -0.45
CA THR A 56 5.93 11.34 0.89
C THR A 56 4.45 11.67 1.11
N GLU A 57 3.80 12.29 0.13
CA GLU A 57 2.38 12.63 0.18
C GLU A 57 1.49 11.40 0.38
N SER A 58 1.76 10.30 -0.34
CA SER A 58 0.95 9.07 -0.24
C SER A 58 1.11 8.43 1.14
N ILE A 59 2.35 8.38 1.65
CA ILE A 59 2.68 7.85 2.96
C ILE A 59 2.03 8.70 4.06
N GLU A 60 2.22 10.02 4.03
CA GLU A 60 1.64 10.96 5.01
C GLU A 60 0.11 10.87 5.04
N LYS A 61 -0.53 10.79 3.87
CA LYS A 61 -1.98 10.64 3.76
C LYS A 61 -2.46 9.35 4.42
N LEU A 62 -1.80 8.21 4.15
CA LEU A 62 -2.16 6.94 4.77
C LEU A 62 -1.93 6.94 6.28
N VAL A 63 -0.78 7.42 6.75
CA VAL A 63 -0.46 7.48 8.18
C VAL A 63 -1.45 8.39 8.92
N SER A 64 -1.74 9.57 8.37
CA SER A 64 -2.70 10.52 8.95
C SER A 64 -4.10 9.91 9.01
N ARG A 65 -4.53 9.26 7.92
CA ARG A 65 -5.83 8.59 7.86
C ARG A 65 -5.95 7.43 8.85
N ALA A 66 -4.90 6.62 8.97
CA ALA A 66 -4.82 5.54 9.95
C ALA A 66 -4.91 6.07 11.38
N LYS A 67 -4.19 7.15 11.68
CA LYS A 67 -4.24 7.82 12.98
C LYS A 67 -5.64 8.35 13.30
N MET A 68 -6.33 8.93 12.32
CA MET A 68 -7.73 9.39 12.48
C MET A 68 -8.70 8.24 12.79
N GLU A 69 -8.45 7.03 12.27
CA GLU A 69 -9.20 5.81 12.64
C GLU A 69 -8.77 5.21 13.98
N GLY A 70 -7.80 5.80 14.68
CA GLY A 70 -7.34 5.29 15.98
C GLY A 70 -6.30 4.17 15.88
N ALA A 71 -5.61 4.02 14.75
CA ALA A 71 -4.42 3.18 14.69
C ALA A 71 -3.37 3.65 15.71
N SER A 72 -2.78 2.70 16.44
CA SER A 72 -1.76 2.95 17.45
C SER A 72 -0.34 2.71 16.95
N PHE A 73 -0.17 2.06 15.80
CA PHE A 73 1.14 1.79 15.20
C PHE A 73 1.08 1.69 13.67
N ILE A 74 2.24 1.86 13.06
CA ILE A 74 2.52 1.60 11.66
C ILE A 74 3.71 0.64 11.60
N LEU A 75 3.59 -0.42 10.80
CA LEU A 75 4.73 -1.26 10.42
C LEU A 75 5.01 -1.00 8.94
N ALA A 76 6.22 -0.57 8.60
CA ALA A 76 6.59 -0.23 7.23
C ALA A 76 7.84 -0.99 6.77
N GLY A 77 7.90 -1.33 5.49
CA GLY A 77 9.00 -2.08 4.91
C GLY A 77 8.97 -2.00 3.38
N GLY A 78 10.13 -1.79 2.79
CA GLY A 78 10.27 -1.69 1.34
C GLY A 78 10.05 -3.03 0.63
N LEU A 79 9.78 -2.94 -0.68
CA LEU A 79 9.69 -4.11 -1.55
C LEU A 79 11.02 -4.90 -1.54
N THR A 80 10.96 -6.16 -1.13
CA THR A 80 12.10 -7.10 -1.21
C THR A 80 11.85 -8.09 -2.34
N LEU A 81 12.79 -8.16 -3.29
CA LEU A 81 12.70 -9.06 -4.45
C LEU A 81 13.94 -9.96 -4.49
N ARG A 82 13.73 -11.28 -4.54
CA ARG A 82 14.76 -12.26 -4.89
C ARG A 82 14.83 -12.43 -6.42
N ASP A 83 15.89 -13.04 -6.94
CA ASP A 83 16.21 -13.05 -8.39
C ASP A 83 15.03 -13.37 -9.33
N ARG A 84 14.28 -14.45 -9.05
CA ARG A 84 13.12 -14.83 -9.86
C ARG A 84 11.96 -13.83 -9.75
N GLN A 85 11.71 -13.30 -8.55
CA GLN A 85 10.65 -12.32 -8.30
C GLN A 85 10.97 -10.99 -8.98
N LYS A 86 12.25 -10.59 -8.96
CA LYS A 86 12.73 -9.37 -9.60
C LYS A 86 12.44 -9.39 -11.11
N LYS A 87 12.81 -10.47 -11.80
CA LYS A 87 12.55 -10.62 -13.25
C LYS A 87 11.06 -10.53 -13.58
N TYR A 88 10.22 -11.26 -12.83
CA TYR A 88 8.76 -11.23 -13.03
C TYR A 88 8.18 -9.84 -12.77
N TYR A 89 8.59 -9.19 -11.68
CA TYR A 89 8.11 -7.86 -11.31
C TYR A 89 8.44 -6.82 -12.37
N HIS A 90 9.68 -6.76 -12.86
CA HIS A 90 10.07 -5.84 -13.94
C HIS A 90 9.31 -6.11 -15.25
N GLN A 91 9.13 -7.39 -15.63
CA GLN A 91 8.33 -7.72 -16.81
C GLN A 91 6.89 -7.19 -16.68
N LYS A 92 6.25 -7.40 -15.52
CA LYS A 92 4.88 -6.93 -15.29
C LYS A 92 4.76 -5.41 -15.19
N LEU A 93 5.79 -4.73 -14.67
CA LEU A 93 5.86 -3.27 -14.71
C LEU A 93 5.88 -2.79 -16.16
N GLN A 94 6.78 -3.31 -17.00
CA GLN A 94 6.87 -2.94 -18.42
C GLN A 94 5.53 -3.16 -19.16
N GLU A 95 4.90 -4.32 -18.97
CA GLU A 95 3.59 -4.64 -19.59
C GLU A 95 2.49 -3.63 -19.19
N LYS A 96 2.51 -3.12 -17.95
CA LYS A 96 1.51 -2.17 -17.43
C LYS A 96 1.81 -0.73 -17.82
N THR A 97 3.08 -0.32 -17.77
CA THR A 97 3.53 1.02 -18.17
C THR A 97 3.27 1.31 -19.64
N SER A 98 3.44 0.30 -20.53
CA SER A 98 3.14 0.45 -21.96
C SER A 98 1.65 0.56 -22.29
N ARG A 99 0.74 0.32 -21.32
CA ARG A 99 -0.71 0.35 -21.54
C ARG A 99 -1.45 1.46 -20.80
N THR A 100 -0.95 1.99 -19.68
CA THR A 100 -1.65 3.05 -18.93
C THR A 100 -0.79 3.73 -17.86
N ASN A 101 -0.82 5.07 -17.84
CA ASN A 101 -0.54 6.00 -16.73
C ASN A 101 0.92 6.52 -16.54
N PRO A 102 1.17 7.85 -16.61
CA PRO A 102 2.49 8.47 -16.43
C PRO A 102 3.15 8.29 -15.05
N LYS A 103 2.39 7.99 -13.98
CA LYS A 103 2.99 7.73 -12.64
C LYS A 103 3.72 6.39 -12.51
N ILE A 104 3.41 5.41 -13.38
CA ILE A 104 4.06 4.08 -13.41
C ILE A 104 5.13 4.04 -14.52
N SER A 105 5.43 5.20 -15.12
CA SER A 105 6.51 5.35 -16.09
C SER A 105 7.85 5.39 -15.36
N LEU A 106 8.55 4.27 -15.31
CA LEU A 106 9.96 4.26 -14.93
C LEU A 106 10.78 4.79 -16.11
N ASP A 107 11.24 6.04 -16.02
CA ASP A 107 12.45 6.44 -16.73
C ASP A 107 13.62 5.74 -16.04
N MET A 108 14.01 4.59 -16.61
CA MET A 108 15.24 3.91 -16.25
C MET A 108 16.42 4.71 -16.81
N GLN A 109 17.02 5.56 -15.98
CA GLN A 109 18.42 5.99 -16.12
C GLN A 109 19.31 5.16 -15.18
#